data_AF-A0A6C0AZX1-F1
#
_entry.id   AF-A0A6C0AZX1-F1
#
_cell.length_a   1.000
_cell.length_b   1.000
_cell.length_c   1.000
_cell.angle_alpha   90.00
_cell.angle_beta   90.00
_cell.angle_gamma   90.00
#
_symmetry.space_group_name_H-M   'P 1'
#
loop_
_entity.id
_entity.type
_entity.pdbx_description
1 polymer ?
#
loop_
_entity_poly.entity_id
_entity_poly.type
_entity_poly.pdbx_seq_one_letter_code
_entity_poly.pdbx_strand_id
1 'polypeptide(L)'
;MYRNFFPSINKYNKIIFCDNAGGSQLPEQVLNKTAKFLVNNYVQPNSNNILSKKITNDINKIKIFTNKIINNKNGNIVYGSSSTQLFYNLANSLDNNLLSKKSNIILHNFSHESPISPFERICKKNNTEIKWWNLENNKDKYFLNYDNLFNKIDDNTSLLVLPHVSNILGNILDIKYLNEECKKINRNVKILVDGVAFLPHGLIDVNDLGIDYYGISFYKFCGLRVSALYIKDIEEIENQNHYFFNNCNKDHITKKLELGGWNFESASSLLGLNDYIFDISKEYNSNNNSKNLSRKQIKFAMDKITNYENSLTKEFYKNINNNNEIKILENGNKNKIPLFSLLFNNYKSYNINLILNELGLICNNSTFYCDRLFDDLNLCKKNGVLRISLMHYNTISEVKKICSYLNMFKKFNLNFSFEEYNIKPTLLVKDSFNLLKKDNYYDNERYRAFSLINIKNIDSMKVVGDLNFYQSSDYNNYNGNTLRKYQNINNNLLNDSSFKKYITVFKNKITKESGEKPKFIQIHQIRVNANCNDNKVTPEGIHQDGFNIIGILCINRVNIKDGINNFYDKNKTQIYSKMMESGDFIILNDNDNFHDVTDIKVNNSDQIAYRDVFIFTSIS
;
A
#
# COMPACT_ATOMS: atom_id res chain seq x y z
N MET A 1 -16.51 -16.50 -3.83
CA MET A 1 -17.18 -16.93 -2.58
C MET A 1 -17.02 -15.90 -1.47
N TYR A 2 -15.80 -15.59 -1.00
CA TYR A 2 -15.58 -14.69 0.15
C TYR A 2 -16.17 -13.28 0.00
N ARG A 3 -16.08 -12.68 -1.19
CA ARG A 3 -16.54 -11.30 -1.47
C ARG A 3 -18.01 -11.04 -1.13
N ASN A 4 -18.86 -12.04 -1.29
CA ASN A 4 -20.31 -11.88 -1.06
C ASN A 4 -20.60 -11.49 0.40
N PHE A 5 -19.71 -11.82 1.34
CA PHE A 5 -19.86 -11.44 2.73
C PHE A 5 -19.52 -9.98 3.04
N PHE A 6 -18.93 -9.21 2.11
CA PHE A 6 -18.40 -7.87 2.39
C PHE A 6 -19.21 -6.77 1.68
N PRO A 7 -20.15 -6.10 2.38
CA PRO A 7 -20.99 -5.07 1.78
C PRO A 7 -20.20 -3.90 1.16
N SER A 8 -19.08 -3.49 1.77
CA SER A 8 -18.25 -2.40 1.23
C SER A 8 -17.61 -2.76 -0.11
N ILE A 9 -17.09 -3.98 -0.24
CA ILE A 9 -16.52 -4.50 -1.50
C ILE A 9 -17.58 -4.55 -2.59
N ASN A 10 -18.80 -4.99 -2.25
CA ASN A 10 -19.91 -5.09 -3.21
C ASN A 10 -20.42 -3.70 -3.63
N LYS A 11 -20.48 -2.74 -2.70
CA LYS A 11 -20.87 -1.36 -2.96
C LYS A 11 -19.87 -0.65 -3.88
N TYR A 12 -18.58 -0.85 -3.65
CA TYR A 12 -17.50 -0.21 -4.41
C TYR A 12 -16.85 -1.18 -5.41
N ASN A 13 -17.66 -1.86 -6.23
CA ASN A 13 -17.20 -2.93 -7.13
C ASN A 13 -16.23 -2.51 -8.25
N LYS A 14 -16.04 -1.20 -8.48
CA LYS A 14 -15.04 -0.65 -9.41
C LYS A 14 -13.70 -0.34 -8.74
N ILE A 15 -13.68 -0.32 -7.41
CA ILE A 15 -12.52 0.00 -6.58
C ILE A 15 -11.87 -1.32 -6.11
N ILE A 16 -10.54 -1.34 -6.08
CA ILE A 16 -9.77 -2.45 -5.54
C ILE A 16 -9.16 -2.01 -4.21
N PHE A 17 -9.52 -2.71 -3.14
CA PHE A 17 -8.95 -2.50 -1.81
C PHE A 17 -7.65 -3.29 -1.67
N CYS A 18 -6.52 -2.57 -1.61
CA CYS A 18 -5.19 -3.16 -1.48
C CYS A 18 -4.31 -2.49 -0.41
N ASP A 19 -4.90 -1.87 0.61
CA ASP A 19 -4.24 -1.47 1.88
C ASP A 19 -4.82 -2.21 3.09
N ASN A 20 -5.08 -3.51 2.93
CA ASN A 20 -5.73 -4.32 3.96
C ASN A 20 -4.87 -4.52 5.22
N ALA A 21 -3.54 -4.39 5.12
CA ALA A 21 -2.64 -4.38 6.28
C ALA A 21 -2.79 -3.13 7.16
N GLY A 22 -3.39 -2.05 6.62
CA GLY A 22 -3.83 -0.86 7.35
C GLY A 22 -5.17 -1.05 8.07
N GLY A 23 -5.97 -2.03 7.66
CA GLY A 23 -7.27 -2.37 8.25
C GLY A 23 -8.13 -3.13 7.23
N SER A 24 -8.74 -4.23 7.68
CA SER A 24 -9.55 -5.07 6.80
C SER A 24 -10.99 -4.54 6.66
N GLN A 25 -11.66 -4.93 5.57
CA GLN A 25 -13.09 -4.72 5.43
C GLN A 25 -13.90 -5.61 6.39
N LEU A 26 -15.11 -5.16 6.73
CA LEU A 26 -16.00 -5.85 7.67
C LEU A 26 -17.02 -6.71 6.92
N PRO A 27 -17.16 -8.00 7.27
CA PRO A 27 -18.21 -8.83 6.73
C PRO A 27 -19.56 -8.49 7.38
N GLU A 28 -20.65 -8.80 6.69
CA GLU A 28 -22.01 -8.48 7.12
C GLU A 28 -22.35 -9.03 8.51
N GLN A 29 -21.85 -10.22 8.85
CA GLN A 29 -22.01 -10.84 10.17
C GLN A 29 -21.48 -9.95 11.30
N VAL A 30 -20.33 -9.30 11.08
CA VAL A 30 -19.69 -8.40 12.04
C VAL A 30 -20.48 -7.10 12.20
N LEU A 31 -20.93 -6.52 11.10
CA LEU A 31 -21.78 -5.33 11.10
C LEU A 31 -23.09 -5.59 11.86
N ASN A 32 -23.77 -6.69 11.51
CA ASN A 32 -25.05 -7.06 12.11
C ASN A 32 -24.95 -7.38 13.60
N LYS A 33 -23.88 -8.06 14.03
CA LYS A 33 -23.66 -8.34 15.46
C LYS A 33 -23.39 -7.07 16.27
N THR A 34 -22.57 -6.18 15.73
CA THR A 34 -22.27 -4.90 16.39
C THR A 34 -23.52 -4.02 16.50
N ALA A 35 -24.27 -3.85 15.40
CA ALA A 35 -25.50 -3.06 15.42
C ALA A 35 -26.53 -3.63 16.40
N LYS A 36 -26.70 -4.97 16.42
CA LYS A 36 -27.58 -5.64 17.40
C LYS A 36 -27.12 -5.44 18.84
N PHE A 37 -25.82 -5.43 19.10
CA PHE A 37 -25.27 -5.18 20.43
C PHE A 37 -25.65 -3.78 20.93
N LEU A 38 -25.43 -2.75 20.10
CA LEU A 38 -25.72 -1.35 20.46
C LEU A 38 -27.20 -1.10 20.76
N VAL A 39 -28.10 -1.81 20.09
CA VAL A 39 -29.55 -1.67 20.32
C VAL A 39 -30.04 -2.51 21.50
N ASN A 40 -29.56 -3.75 21.64
CA ASN A 40 -30.19 -4.72 22.55
C ASN A 40 -29.43 -5.00 23.85
N ASN A 41 -28.11 -4.78 23.87
CA ASN A 41 -27.21 -5.28 24.91
C ASN A 41 -26.30 -4.18 25.51
N TYR A 42 -26.60 -2.89 25.26
CA TYR A 42 -25.79 -1.75 25.70
C TYR A 42 -25.97 -1.44 27.20
N VAL A 43 -25.40 -2.29 28.06
CA VAL A 43 -25.44 -2.19 29.53
C VAL A 43 -24.14 -2.72 30.14
N GLN A 44 -23.89 -2.42 31.43
CA GLN A 44 -22.77 -3.00 32.16
C GLN A 44 -22.98 -4.50 32.47
N PRO A 45 -21.93 -5.34 32.37
CA PRO A 45 -22.00 -6.76 32.71
C PRO A 45 -21.99 -7.01 34.23
N ASN A 46 -22.21 -8.27 34.62
CA ASN A 46 -22.01 -8.82 35.97
C ASN A 46 -22.95 -8.31 37.08
N SER A 47 -24.08 -7.70 36.70
CA SER A 47 -25.24 -7.50 37.57
C SER A 47 -26.33 -8.58 37.34
N ASN A 48 -27.31 -8.66 38.24
CA ASN A 48 -28.35 -9.70 38.23
C ASN A 48 -29.50 -9.48 37.24
N ASN A 49 -29.53 -8.35 36.52
CA ASN A 49 -30.59 -8.07 35.56
C ASN A 49 -30.42 -8.86 34.25
N ILE A 50 -31.52 -9.01 33.51
CA ILE A 50 -31.60 -9.84 32.30
C ILE A 50 -30.63 -9.37 31.21
N LEU A 51 -30.48 -8.06 31.00
CA LEU A 51 -29.60 -7.50 29.96
C LEU A 51 -28.13 -7.69 30.34
N SER A 52 -27.79 -7.47 31.60
CA SER A 52 -26.45 -7.70 32.15
C SER A 52 -26.02 -9.17 32.01
N LYS A 53 -26.91 -10.11 32.30
CA LYS A 53 -26.64 -11.54 32.08
C LYS A 53 -26.39 -11.87 30.60
N LYS A 54 -27.08 -11.19 29.67
CA LYS A 54 -26.86 -11.36 28.22
C LYS A 54 -25.46 -10.90 27.81
N ILE A 55 -25.05 -9.69 28.21
CA ILE A 55 -23.70 -9.19 27.88
C ILE A 55 -22.60 -10.02 28.57
N THR A 56 -22.78 -10.47 29.81
CA THR A 56 -21.83 -11.40 30.46
C THR A 56 -21.66 -12.69 29.67
N ASN A 57 -22.74 -13.26 29.14
CA ASN A 57 -22.68 -14.43 28.26
C ASN A 57 -21.97 -14.14 26.94
N ASP A 58 -22.20 -12.98 26.33
CA ASP A 58 -21.53 -12.56 25.10
C ASP A 58 -20.02 -12.37 25.33
N ILE A 59 -19.60 -11.77 26.45
CA ILE A 59 -18.19 -11.68 26.86
C ILE A 59 -17.57 -13.08 26.99
N ASN A 60 -18.27 -14.03 27.62
CA ASN A 60 -17.77 -15.41 27.76
C ASN A 60 -17.59 -16.09 26.39
N LYS A 61 -18.53 -15.89 25.46
CA LYS A 61 -18.39 -16.39 24.08
C LYS A 61 -17.21 -15.76 23.34
N ILE A 62 -16.96 -14.47 23.54
CA ILE A 62 -15.80 -13.76 22.98
C ILE A 62 -14.50 -14.35 23.51
N LYS A 63 -14.41 -14.61 24.82
CA LYS A 63 -13.26 -15.27 25.45
C LYS A 63 -13.02 -16.66 24.85
N ILE A 64 -14.07 -17.48 24.75
CA ILE A 64 -14.01 -18.82 24.14
C ILE A 64 -13.53 -18.74 22.70
N PHE A 65 -14.08 -17.82 21.89
CA PHE A 65 -13.66 -17.63 20.50
C PHE A 65 -12.19 -17.23 20.39
N THR A 66 -11.76 -16.26 21.21
CA THR A 66 -10.37 -15.78 21.20
C THR A 66 -9.41 -16.91 21.56
N ASN A 67 -9.70 -17.67 22.63
CA ASN A 67 -8.91 -18.83 23.02
C ASN A 67 -8.80 -19.86 21.88
N LYS A 68 -9.90 -20.14 21.19
CA LYS A 68 -9.91 -21.07 20.06
C LYS A 68 -9.15 -20.55 18.84
N ILE A 69 -9.16 -19.25 18.57
CA ILE A 69 -8.45 -18.64 17.43
C ILE A 69 -6.93 -18.79 17.58
N ILE A 70 -6.41 -18.56 18.80
CA ILE A 70 -4.97 -18.66 19.07
C ILE A 70 -4.54 -20.01 19.67
N ASN A 71 -5.47 -20.96 19.80
CA ASN A 71 -5.29 -22.23 20.50
C ASN A 71 -4.76 -22.10 21.94
N ASN A 72 -5.22 -21.10 22.70
CA ASN A 72 -4.87 -20.97 24.11
C ASN A 72 -5.59 -22.03 24.94
N LYS A 73 -4.84 -22.77 25.77
CA LYS A 73 -5.38 -23.74 26.74
C LYS A 73 -5.25 -23.26 28.18
N ASN A 74 -4.07 -22.73 28.53
CA ASN A 74 -3.68 -22.55 29.93
C ASN A 74 -3.28 -21.11 30.29
N GLY A 75 -3.06 -20.22 29.31
CA GLY A 75 -2.71 -18.84 29.59
C GLY A 75 -3.92 -17.92 29.68
N ASN A 76 -3.64 -16.65 29.88
CA ASN A 76 -4.62 -15.60 30.12
C ASN A 76 -4.72 -14.66 28.93
N ILE A 77 -5.91 -14.09 28.70
CA ILE A 77 -6.14 -13.12 27.63
C ILE A 77 -6.53 -11.79 28.24
N VAL A 78 -5.71 -10.78 27.97
CA VAL A 78 -5.98 -9.38 28.32
C VAL A 78 -6.52 -8.67 27.09
N TYR A 79 -7.62 -7.92 27.24
CA TYR A 79 -8.23 -7.16 26.14
C TYR A 79 -7.95 -5.68 26.25
N GLY A 80 -7.83 -5.01 25.10
CA GLY A 80 -7.59 -3.58 25.03
C GLY A 80 -8.02 -2.99 23.70
N SER A 81 -7.95 -1.67 23.59
CA SER A 81 -8.37 -0.92 22.39
C SER A 81 -7.40 -1.11 21.21
N SER A 82 -6.12 -1.38 21.50
CA SER A 82 -5.06 -1.59 20.50
C SER A 82 -3.95 -2.49 21.06
N SER A 83 -3.22 -3.17 20.17
CA SER A 83 -2.02 -3.93 20.55
C SER A 83 -0.95 -3.02 21.15
N THR A 84 -0.79 -1.80 20.61
CA THR A 84 0.12 -0.78 21.16
C THR A 84 -0.16 -0.48 22.63
N GLN A 85 -1.42 -0.28 23.00
CA GLN A 85 -1.80 -0.06 24.40
C GLN A 85 -1.46 -1.28 25.27
N LEU A 86 -1.75 -2.49 24.77
CA LEU A 86 -1.48 -3.71 25.52
C LEU A 86 0.01 -3.97 25.71
N PHE A 87 0.84 -3.76 24.68
CA PHE A 87 2.29 -3.84 24.79
C PHE A 87 2.86 -2.78 25.71
N TYR A 88 2.27 -1.58 25.72
CA TYR A 88 2.64 -0.53 26.67
C TYR A 88 2.34 -0.93 28.11
N ASN A 89 1.14 -1.44 28.39
CA ASN A 89 0.77 -1.92 29.71
C ASN A 89 1.67 -3.08 30.15
N LEU A 90 1.95 -4.01 29.24
CA LEU A 90 2.85 -5.14 29.49
C LEU A 90 4.27 -4.66 29.83
N ALA A 91 4.85 -3.76 29.03
CA ALA A 91 6.18 -3.22 29.25
C ALA A 91 6.32 -2.58 30.64
N ASN A 92 5.36 -1.74 31.06
CA ASN A 92 5.38 -1.14 32.40
C ASN A 92 5.17 -2.16 33.51
N SER A 93 4.40 -3.22 33.28
CA SER A 93 4.17 -4.29 34.27
C SER A 93 5.36 -5.23 34.48
N LEU A 94 6.33 -5.19 33.57
CA LEU A 94 7.54 -6.01 33.59
C LEU A 94 8.77 -5.22 34.03
N ASP A 95 8.63 -3.91 34.31
CA ASP A 95 9.72 -2.98 34.58
C ASP A 95 10.63 -3.49 35.72
N ASN A 96 10.04 -3.89 36.85
CA ASN A 96 10.81 -4.40 37.99
C ASN A 96 11.23 -5.89 37.83
N ASN A 97 10.39 -6.70 37.18
CA ASN A 97 10.55 -8.17 37.17
C ASN A 97 11.49 -8.68 36.08
N LEU A 98 11.62 -7.98 34.95
CA LEU A 98 12.47 -8.42 33.83
C LEU A 98 13.75 -7.59 33.64
N LEU A 99 13.82 -6.37 34.18
CA LEU A 99 14.87 -5.40 33.84
C LEU A 99 15.82 -5.09 35.00
N SER A 100 16.44 -6.14 35.55
CA SER A 100 17.51 -5.98 36.55
C SER A 100 18.74 -5.25 35.98
N LYS A 101 19.61 -4.70 36.84
CA LYS A 101 20.84 -4.00 36.40
C LYS A 101 21.81 -4.83 35.54
N LYS A 102 21.64 -6.16 35.50
CA LYS A 102 22.50 -7.06 34.71
C LYS A 102 21.80 -7.65 33.50
N SER A 103 20.50 -7.43 33.30
CA SER A 103 19.77 -7.99 32.17
C SER A 103 20.01 -7.22 30.87
N ASN A 104 19.83 -7.90 29.74
CA ASN A 104 19.65 -7.28 28.43
C ASN A 104 18.34 -7.75 27.79
N ILE A 105 17.83 -6.97 26.84
CA ILE A 105 16.72 -7.39 25.98
C ILE A 105 17.12 -7.36 24.52
N ILE A 106 16.47 -8.18 23.70
CA ILE A 106 16.66 -8.20 22.26
C ILE A 106 15.42 -7.61 21.57
N LEU A 107 15.64 -6.53 20.83
CA LEU A 107 14.65 -5.87 19.97
C LEU A 107 15.07 -5.99 18.51
N HIS A 108 14.20 -5.58 17.60
CA HIS A 108 14.45 -5.65 16.17
C HIS A 108 13.95 -4.39 15.44
N ASN A 109 14.48 -4.11 14.25
CA ASN A 109 14.21 -2.87 13.51
C ASN A 109 13.23 -3.03 12.33
N PHE A 110 12.87 -4.25 11.96
CA PHE A 110 12.22 -4.57 10.68
C PHE A 110 10.69 -4.81 10.77
N SER A 111 10.02 -4.29 11.79
CA SER A 111 8.55 -4.23 11.84
C SER A 111 8.05 -2.99 12.59
N HIS A 112 6.75 -2.94 12.83
CA HIS A 112 6.04 -1.91 13.56
C HIS A 112 6.68 -1.57 14.92
N GLU A 113 6.73 -0.29 15.25
CA GLU A 113 7.23 0.21 16.54
C GLU A 113 6.39 -0.19 17.77
N SER A 114 5.19 -0.78 17.60
CA SER A 114 4.23 -0.98 18.71
C SER A 114 4.75 -1.89 19.82
N PRO A 115 5.32 -3.08 19.52
CA PRO A 115 5.97 -3.93 20.51
C PRO A 115 7.40 -3.46 20.86
N ILE A 116 7.96 -2.45 20.20
CA ILE A 116 9.38 -2.03 20.36
C ILE A 116 9.49 -0.83 21.29
N SER A 117 8.84 0.27 20.93
CA SER A 117 8.94 1.57 21.59
C SER A 117 8.68 1.53 23.12
N PRO A 118 7.68 0.77 23.64
CA PRO A 118 7.48 0.67 25.07
C PRO A 118 8.66 0.02 25.82
N PHE A 119 9.23 -1.05 25.27
CA PHE A 119 10.36 -1.76 25.87
C PHE A 119 11.66 -0.96 25.78
N GLU A 120 11.87 -0.25 24.66
CA GLU A 120 13.01 0.66 24.54
C GLU A 120 12.95 1.79 25.59
N ARG A 121 11.75 2.32 25.86
CA ARG A 121 11.53 3.39 26.86
C ARG A 121 11.89 2.95 28.27
N ILE A 122 11.42 1.78 28.70
CA ILE A 122 11.73 1.26 30.05
C ILE A 122 13.21 0.89 30.18
N CYS A 123 13.83 0.36 29.11
CA CYS A 123 15.27 0.08 29.13
C CYS A 123 16.10 1.35 29.25
N LYS A 124 15.74 2.42 28.52
CA LYS A 124 16.37 3.74 28.67
C LYS A 124 16.21 4.31 30.08
N LYS A 125 15.03 4.16 30.70
CA LYS A 125 14.77 4.59 32.08
C LYS A 125 15.65 3.85 33.08
N ASN A 126 15.88 2.55 32.89
CA ASN A 126 16.60 1.68 33.83
C ASN A 126 18.08 1.48 33.50
N ASN A 127 18.58 2.07 32.41
CA ASN A 127 19.91 1.78 31.85
C ASN A 127 20.12 0.28 31.55
N THR A 128 19.08 -0.39 31.07
CA THR A 128 19.15 -1.79 30.61
C THR A 128 19.67 -1.85 29.18
N GLU A 129 20.59 -2.78 28.90
CA GLU A 129 21.15 -2.96 27.56
C GLU A 129 20.07 -3.45 26.57
N ILE A 130 20.07 -2.84 25.38
CA ILE A 130 19.25 -3.29 24.24
C ILE A 130 20.18 -3.81 23.16
N LYS A 131 20.04 -5.10 22.82
CA LYS A 131 20.70 -5.72 21.69
C LYS A 131 19.75 -5.71 20.49
N TRP A 132 20.19 -5.15 19.37
CA TRP A 132 19.37 -5.05 18.17
C TRP A 132 19.64 -6.22 17.21
N TRP A 133 18.58 -6.92 16.80
CA TRP A 133 18.57 -7.85 15.68
C TRP A 133 18.04 -7.14 14.44
N ASN A 134 18.96 -6.75 13.56
CA ASN A 134 18.66 -5.91 12.40
C ASN A 134 18.54 -6.73 11.12
N LEU A 135 17.78 -6.20 10.16
CA LEU A 135 17.78 -6.73 8.80
C LEU A 135 19.16 -6.49 8.16
N GLU A 136 19.78 -7.55 7.64
CA GLU A 136 21.05 -7.47 6.94
C GLU A 136 20.83 -7.21 5.44
N ASN A 137 21.82 -6.61 4.77
CA ASN A 137 21.79 -6.31 3.33
C ASN A 137 23.06 -6.83 2.65
N ASN A 138 22.91 -7.59 1.58
CA ASN A 138 24.00 -8.03 0.71
C ASN A 138 23.59 -7.92 -0.77
N LYS A 139 24.32 -7.12 -1.56
CA LYS A 139 24.07 -6.91 -3.00
C LYS A 139 22.58 -6.65 -3.30
N ASP A 140 22.00 -5.66 -2.61
CA ASP A 140 20.59 -5.27 -2.75
C ASP A 140 19.54 -6.28 -2.30
N LYS A 141 19.96 -7.40 -1.70
CA LYS A 141 19.06 -8.39 -1.09
C LYS A 141 19.09 -8.25 0.42
N TYR A 142 17.91 -8.16 0.99
CA TYR A 142 17.74 -8.12 2.43
C TYR A 142 17.53 -9.54 2.96
N PHE A 143 18.07 -9.82 4.15
CA PHE A 143 17.88 -11.11 4.78
C PHE A 143 17.91 -11.02 6.31
N LEU A 144 17.15 -11.93 6.93
CA LEU A 144 17.15 -12.11 8.38
C LEU A 144 18.15 -13.22 8.72
N ASN A 145 19.25 -12.84 9.33
CA ASN A 145 20.29 -13.75 9.77
C ASN A 145 19.95 -14.28 11.17
N TYR A 146 19.61 -15.56 11.28
CA TYR A 146 19.24 -16.17 12.56
C TYR A 146 20.46 -16.41 13.45
N ASP A 147 21.63 -16.69 12.88
CA ASP A 147 22.86 -16.84 13.66
C ASP A 147 23.23 -15.51 14.36
N ASN A 148 22.97 -14.38 13.71
CA ASN A 148 23.14 -13.06 14.32
C ASN A 148 22.24 -12.86 15.55
N LEU A 149 21.00 -13.35 15.50
CA LEU A 149 20.08 -13.34 16.64
C LEU A 149 20.60 -14.25 17.77
N PHE A 150 20.95 -15.49 17.45
CA PHE A 150 21.38 -16.48 18.43
C PHE A 150 22.65 -16.05 19.16
N ASN A 151 23.61 -15.46 18.45
CA ASN A 151 24.84 -14.90 19.05
C ASN A 151 24.60 -13.71 19.98
N LYS A 152 23.42 -13.08 19.96
CA LYS A 152 23.06 -11.99 20.88
C LYS A 152 22.44 -12.50 22.19
N ILE A 153 21.97 -13.75 22.22
CA ILE A 153 21.36 -14.34 23.40
C ILE A 153 22.48 -14.80 24.34
N ASP A 154 22.39 -14.38 25.59
CA ASP A 154 23.26 -14.83 26.67
C ASP A 154 22.43 -15.12 27.94
N ASP A 155 23.10 -15.53 29.01
CA ASP A 155 22.47 -15.86 30.30
C ASP A 155 21.72 -14.67 30.93
N ASN A 156 22.03 -13.44 30.51
CA ASN A 156 21.42 -12.21 31.01
C ASN A 156 20.26 -11.72 30.12
N THR A 157 20.02 -12.34 28.96
CA THR A 157 18.91 -11.97 28.08
C THR A 157 17.57 -12.31 28.74
N SER A 158 16.82 -11.30 29.16
CA SER A 158 15.55 -11.49 29.88
C SER A 158 14.33 -11.54 28.96
N LEU A 159 14.37 -10.80 27.84
CA LEU A 159 13.27 -10.71 26.88
C LEU A 159 13.77 -10.65 25.45
N LEU A 160 13.12 -11.39 24.56
CA LEU A 160 13.23 -11.30 23.12
C LEU A 160 11.87 -10.89 22.52
N VAL A 161 11.85 -9.81 21.74
CA VAL A 161 10.67 -9.34 21.01
C VAL A 161 10.79 -9.73 19.54
N LEU A 162 9.76 -10.37 18.99
CA LEU A 162 9.72 -10.85 17.61
C LEU A 162 8.42 -10.42 16.92
N PRO A 163 8.43 -10.13 15.61
CA PRO A 163 7.22 -10.12 14.81
C PRO A 163 6.93 -11.55 14.33
N HIS A 164 5.69 -12.02 14.35
CA HIS A 164 5.35 -13.24 13.61
C HIS A 164 5.40 -12.96 12.10
N VAL A 165 4.95 -11.77 11.70
CA VAL A 165 5.06 -11.25 10.34
C VAL A 165 5.50 -9.80 10.40
N SER A 166 6.51 -9.44 9.62
CA SER A 166 6.84 -8.03 9.39
C SER A 166 5.74 -7.35 8.56
N ASN A 167 5.14 -6.27 9.07
CA ASN A 167 4.10 -5.52 8.37
C ASN A 167 4.61 -4.68 7.18
N ILE A 168 5.91 -4.72 6.92
CA ILE A 168 6.55 -4.10 5.76
C ILE A 168 7.18 -5.13 4.83
N LEU A 169 7.85 -6.16 5.36
CA LEU A 169 8.45 -7.21 4.51
C LEU A 169 7.45 -8.28 4.10
N GLY A 170 6.40 -8.52 4.90
CA GLY A 170 5.41 -9.58 4.72
C GLY A 170 5.90 -11.00 5.05
N ASN A 171 7.20 -11.18 5.31
CA ASN A 171 7.78 -12.50 5.57
C ASN A 171 7.26 -13.09 6.89
N ILE A 172 6.97 -14.39 6.88
CA ILE A 172 6.53 -15.15 8.05
C ILE A 172 7.76 -15.75 8.73
N LEU A 173 7.94 -15.47 10.04
CA LEU A 173 8.98 -16.09 10.84
C LEU A 173 8.51 -17.44 11.40
N ASP A 174 9.43 -18.40 11.45
CA ASP A 174 9.20 -19.66 12.16
C ASP A 174 9.42 -19.44 13.67
N ILE A 175 8.37 -18.95 14.33
CA ILE A 175 8.41 -18.62 15.76
C ILE A 175 8.70 -19.83 16.62
N LYS A 176 8.24 -21.03 16.21
CA LYS A 176 8.49 -22.25 16.96
C LYS A 176 9.97 -22.60 16.94
N TYR A 177 10.57 -22.63 15.75
CA TYR A 177 12.00 -22.86 15.60
C TYR A 177 12.82 -21.82 16.37
N LEU A 178 12.49 -20.54 16.24
CA LEU A 178 13.18 -19.47 16.97
C LEU A 178 13.09 -19.67 18.49
N ASN A 179 11.92 -19.99 19.03
CA ASN A 179 11.78 -20.27 20.46
C ASN A 179 12.63 -21.47 20.89
N GLU A 180 12.57 -22.58 20.16
CA GLU A 180 13.36 -23.79 20.47
C GLU A 180 14.86 -23.51 20.49
N GLU A 181 15.41 -22.81 19.51
CA GLU A 181 16.84 -22.47 19.47
C GLU A 181 17.22 -21.46 20.58
N CYS A 182 16.41 -20.43 20.80
CA CYS A 182 16.66 -19.45 21.88
C CYS A 182 16.70 -20.13 23.25
N LYS A 183 15.78 -21.07 23.51
CA LYS A 183 15.70 -21.81 24.77
C LYS A 183 16.85 -22.80 24.99
N LYS A 184 17.52 -23.25 23.93
CA LYS A 184 18.77 -24.04 24.07
C LYS A 184 19.91 -23.22 24.63
N ILE A 185 19.98 -21.94 24.27
CA ILE A 185 21.03 -21.00 24.71
C ILE A 185 20.69 -20.47 26.11
N ASN A 186 19.48 -19.94 26.29
CA ASN A 186 19.01 -19.44 27.58
C ASN A 186 17.56 -19.91 27.81
N ARG A 187 17.35 -20.84 28.75
CA ARG A 187 16.01 -21.38 29.07
C ARG A 187 15.06 -20.34 29.66
N ASN A 188 15.60 -19.30 30.29
CA ASN A 188 14.86 -18.29 31.04
C ASN A 188 14.42 -17.10 30.18
N VAL A 189 14.97 -16.94 28.97
CA VAL A 189 14.60 -15.82 28.07
C VAL A 189 13.09 -15.85 27.79
N LYS A 190 12.36 -14.78 28.12
CA LYS A 190 10.94 -14.67 27.77
C LYS A 190 10.81 -14.22 26.32
N ILE A 191 9.76 -14.65 25.62
CA ILE A 191 9.50 -14.26 24.22
C ILE A 191 8.14 -13.57 24.08
N LEU A 192 8.17 -12.34 23.58
CA LEU A 192 7.00 -11.58 23.13
C LEU A 192 6.90 -11.62 21.61
N VAL A 193 5.74 -12.03 21.10
CA VAL A 193 5.48 -12.06 19.66
C VAL A 193 4.35 -11.11 19.26
N ASP A 194 4.62 -10.23 18.29
CA ASP A 194 3.61 -9.45 17.60
C ASP A 194 2.98 -10.26 16.45
N GLY A 195 1.78 -10.76 16.70
CA GLY A 195 0.97 -11.51 15.76
C GLY A 195 -0.05 -10.70 14.98
N VAL A 196 -0.07 -9.37 15.10
CA VAL A 196 -1.09 -8.49 14.52
C VAL A 196 -1.16 -8.65 12.99
N ALA A 197 -0.01 -8.71 12.33
CA ALA A 197 0.06 -8.90 10.88
C ALA A 197 -0.16 -10.35 10.45
N PHE A 198 0.00 -11.34 11.33
CA PHE A 198 -0.16 -12.76 10.98
C PHE A 198 -1.59 -13.28 11.14
N LEU A 199 -2.33 -12.79 12.15
CA LEU A 199 -3.71 -13.20 12.48
C LEU A 199 -4.64 -13.38 11.26
N PRO A 200 -4.64 -12.49 10.24
CA PRO A 200 -5.57 -12.63 9.13
C PRO A 200 -5.23 -13.75 8.16
N HIS A 201 -3.96 -14.19 8.15
CA HIS A 201 -3.37 -14.96 7.05
C HIS A 201 -2.99 -16.39 7.43
N GLY A 202 -3.00 -16.72 8.74
CA GLY A 202 -2.51 -18.00 9.20
C GLY A 202 -3.09 -18.45 10.55
N LEU A 203 -2.92 -19.73 10.82
CA LEU A 203 -3.39 -20.35 12.05
C LEU A 203 -2.38 -20.12 13.18
N ILE A 204 -2.84 -19.56 14.30
CA ILE A 204 -2.00 -19.31 15.48
C ILE A 204 -2.17 -20.45 16.49
N ASP A 205 -1.08 -20.97 17.03
CA ASP A 205 -1.08 -21.95 18.12
C ASP A 205 -0.09 -21.57 19.23
N VAL A 206 -0.50 -20.70 20.16
CA VAL A 206 0.41 -20.19 21.21
C VAL A 206 0.97 -21.28 22.12
N ASN A 207 0.24 -22.40 22.27
CA ASN A 207 0.75 -23.52 23.05
C ASN A 207 1.86 -24.27 22.33
N ASP A 208 1.71 -24.53 21.02
CA ASP A 208 2.75 -25.20 20.22
C ASP A 208 3.96 -24.30 19.97
N LEU A 209 3.75 -22.98 19.86
CA LEU A 209 4.84 -22.01 19.76
C LEU A 209 5.69 -21.94 21.04
N GLY A 210 5.12 -22.26 22.20
CA GLY A 210 5.85 -22.30 23.48
C GLY A 210 6.35 -20.94 24.00
N ILE A 211 5.73 -19.85 23.53
CA ILE A 211 6.07 -18.46 23.84
C ILE A 211 5.35 -17.91 25.08
N ASP A 212 5.83 -16.80 25.62
CA ASP A 212 5.33 -16.21 26.88
C ASP A 212 4.22 -15.17 26.65
N TYR A 213 4.34 -14.37 25.59
CA TYR A 213 3.41 -13.30 25.27
C TYR A 213 3.07 -13.25 23.78
N TYR A 214 1.80 -13.03 23.42
CA TYR A 214 1.37 -12.91 22.01
C TYR A 214 0.30 -11.84 21.82
N GLY A 215 0.60 -10.80 21.04
CA GLY A 215 -0.34 -9.72 20.75
C GLY A 215 -1.06 -9.89 19.42
N ILE A 216 -2.36 -9.63 19.38
CA ILE A 216 -3.17 -9.59 18.16
C ILE A 216 -4.15 -8.42 18.14
N SER A 217 -4.56 -8.01 16.93
CA SER A 217 -5.58 -6.99 16.72
C SER A 217 -6.57 -7.40 15.64
N PHE A 218 -7.85 -7.40 15.98
CA PHE A 218 -8.90 -7.95 15.11
C PHE A 218 -9.35 -6.99 14.00
N TYR A 219 -9.02 -5.70 14.07
CA TYR A 219 -9.34 -4.76 12.98
C TYR A 219 -8.58 -5.05 11.68
N LYS A 220 -7.51 -5.84 11.75
CA LYS A 220 -6.82 -6.39 10.57
C LYS A 220 -7.38 -7.74 10.12
N PHE A 221 -8.22 -8.38 10.93
CA PHE A 221 -8.87 -9.65 10.65
C PHE A 221 -10.39 -9.56 10.76
N CYS A 222 -10.97 -8.74 9.89
CA CYS A 222 -12.41 -8.58 9.67
C CYS A 222 -13.24 -8.16 10.89
N GLY A 223 -12.63 -7.76 12.01
CA GLY A 223 -13.30 -7.27 13.21
C GLY A 223 -13.22 -5.74 13.38
N LEU A 224 -13.81 -5.22 14.45
CA LEU A 224 -13.61 -3.82 14.86
C LEU A 224 -12.29 -3.66 15.64
N ARG A 225 -11.99 -2.42 16.08
CA ARG A 225 -10.80 -2.11 16.89
C ARG A 225 -10.93 -2.70 18.30
N VAL A 226 -10.51 -3.95 18.41
CA VAL A 226 -10.28 -4.68 19.65
C VAL A 226 -9.00 -5.49 19.49
N SER A 227 -8.21 -5.54 20.55
CA SER A 227 -6.95 -6.29 20.59
C SER A 227 -6.95 -7.22 21.79
N ALA A 228 -6.15 -8.27 21.68
CA ALA A 228 -5.96 -9.26 22.72
C ALA A 228 -4.46 -9.54 22.89
N LEU A 229 -4.04 -9.68 24.14
CA LEU A 229 -2.70 -10.06 24.53
C LEU A 229 -2.80 -11.36 25.33
N TYR A 230 -2.22 -12.42 24.76
CA TYR A 230 -1.98 -13.66 25.49
C TYR A 230 -0.80 -13.48 26.42
N ILE A 231 -0.95 -13.96 27.65
CA ILE A 231 0.08 -14.02 28.68
C ILE A 231 0.05 -15.42 29.28
N LYS A 232 1.15 -16.15 29.17
CA LYS A 232 1.27 -17.51 29.71
C LYS A 232 1.13 -17.51 31.23
N ASP A 233 2.00 -16.77 31.91
CA ASP A 233 2.12 -16.74 33.38
C ASP A 233 1.77 -15.32 33.89
N ILE A 234 0.48 -15.04 34.07
CA ILE A 234 -0.01 -13.68 34.41
C ILE A 234 0.25 -13.31 35.88
N GLU A 235 0.55 -14.29 36.71
CA GLU A 235 0.91 -14.12 38.11
C GLU A 235 2.22 -13.32 38.26
N GLU A 236 3.14 -13.41 37.28
CA GLU A 236 4.41 -12.67 37.22
C GLU A 236 4.23 -11.18 36.83
N ILE A 237 3.01 -10.76 36.51
CA ILE A 237 2.71 -9.42 36.01
C ILE A 237 2.33 -8.48 37.16
N GLU A 238 3.03 -7.35 37.24
CA GLU A 238 2.68 -6.27 38.17
C GLU A 238 1.41 -5.54 37.74
N ASN A 239 0.61 -5.15 38.73
CA ASN A 239 -0.64 -4.45 38.47
C ASN A 239 -0.39 -3.03 37.94
N GLN A 240 -0.97 -2.72 36.79
CA GLN A 240 -0.96 -1.38 36.20
C GLN A 240 -2.30 -0.65 36.38
N ASN A 241 -3.29 -1.34 36.93
CA ASN A 241 -4.65 -0.84 37.12
C ASN A 241 -4.88 -0.51 38.60
N HIS A 242 -6.14 -0.29 38.98
CA HIS A 242 -6.52 0.04 40.35
C HIS A 242 -5.89 -0.92 41.39
N TYR A 243 -5.42 -0.36 42.50
CA TYR A 243 -4.61 -1.07 43.51
C TYR A 243 -5.24 -2.37 44.04
N PHE A 244 -6.58 -2.44 44.08
CA PHE A 244 -7.30 -3.61 44.59
C PHE A 244 -7.18 -4.86 43.69
N PHE A 245 -6.68 -4.73 42.46
CA PHE A 245 -6.34 -5.88 41.62
C PHE A 245 -5.02 -6.57 42.01
N ASN A 246 -4.27 -6.07 43.00
CA ASN A 246 -3.11 -6.77 43.56
C ASN A 246 -3.52 -8.08 44.25
N ASN A 247 -4.69 -8.09 44.91
CA ASN A 247 -5.18 -9.21 45.71
C ASN A 247 -6.48 -9.79 45.13
N CYS A 248 -6.67 -9.70 43.81
CA CYS A 248 -7.88 -10.22 43.18
C CYS A 248 -7.83 -11.75 43.02
N ASN A 249 -9.00 -12.35 42.93
CA ASN A 249 -9.11 -13.77 42.57
C ASN A 249 -8.67 -14.01 41.11
N LYS A 250 -8.56 -15.30 40.73
CA LYS A 250 -8.18 -15.70 39.37
C LYS A 250 -9.14 -15.18 38.29
N ASP A 251 -10.42 -14.98 38.60
CA ASP A 251 -11.41 -14.49 37.65
C ASP A 251 -11.19 -13.03 37.22
N HIS A 252 -10.43 -12.28 38.02
CA HIS A 252 -10.15 -10.86 37.80
C HIS A 252 -8.67 -10.57 37.52
N ILE A 253 -7.81 -11.59 37.44
CA ILE A 253 -6.35 -11.39 37.32
C ILE A 253 -5.96 -10.61 36.06
N THR A 254 -6.71 -10.76 34.96
CA THR A 254 -6.46 -10.02 33.71
C THR A 254 -6.70 -8.52 33.86
N LYS A 255 -7.53 -8.11 34.83
CA LYS A 255 -7.84 -6.69 35.08
C LYS A 255 -6.62 -5.87 35.46
N LYS A 256 -5.54 -6.49 35.95
CA LYS A 256 -4.24 -5.86 36.18
C LYS A 256 -3.74 -5.04 34.97
N LEU A 257 -4.10 -5.44 33.76
CA LEU A 257 -3.65 -4.80 32.51
C LEU A 257 -4.79 -4.22 31.64
N GLU A 258 -6.06 -4.46 32.00
CA GLU A 258 -7.23 -3.95 31.26
C GLU A 258 -7.64 -2.54 31.72
N LEU A 259 -6.78 -1.55 31.47
CA LEU A 259 -7.03 -0.16 31.86
C LEU A 259 -8.30 0.40 31.21
N GLY A 260 -9.25 0.88 32.02
CA GLY A 260 -10.55 1.35 31.55
C GLY A 260 -11.54 0.24 31.15
N GLY A 261 -11.16 -1.04 31.27
CA GLY A 261 -12.01 -2.18 30.94
C GLY A 261 -12.11 -2.49 29.44
N TRP A 262 -13.11 -3.32 29.08
CA TRP A 262 -13.33 -3.73 27.70
C TRP A 262 -14.18 -2.68 26.97
N ASN A 263 -13.85 -2.39 25.71
CA ASN A 263 -14.79 -1.75 24.79
C ASN A 263 -15.77 -2.82 24.27
N PHE A 264 -16.91 -2.99 24.94
CA PHE A 264 -17.86 -4.07 24.64
C PHE A 264 -18.50 -3.94 23.26
N GLU A 265 -18.67 -2.71 22.79
CA GLU A 265 -19.19 -2.37 21.46
C GLU A 265 -18.31 -2.98 20.38
N SER A 266 -17.00 -2.72 20.46
CA SER A 266 -16.03 -3.27 19.51
C SER A 266 -15.80 -4.76 19.74
N ALA A 267 -15.78 -5.23 20.99
CA ALA A 267 -15.61 -6.64 21.31
C ALA A 267 -16.77 -7.50 20.76
N SER A 268 -17.98 -6.95 20.68
CA SER A 268 -19.15 -7.64 20.10
C SER A 268 -18.93 -8.05 18.62
N SER A 269 -18.06 -7.35 17.90
CA SER A 269 -17.65 -7.70 16.54
C SER A 269 -17.05 -9.11 16.44
N LEU A 270 -16.40 -9.60 17.51
CA LEU A 270 -15.78 -10.93 17.54
C LEU A 270 -16.81 -12.06 17.48
N LEU A 271 -18.04 -11.82 17.95
CA LEU A 271 -19.14 -12.77 17.76
C LEU A 271 -19.56 -12.86 16.29
N GLY A 272 -19.50 -11.74 15.55
CA GLY A 272 -19.75 -11.73 14.12
C GLY A 272 -18.61 -12.33 13.33
N LEU A 273 -17.36 -12.14 13.78
CA LEU A 273 -16.20 -12.79 13.20
C LEU A 273 -16.24 -14.31 13.39
N ASN A 274 -16.69 -14.79 14.56
CA ASN A 274 -17.00 -16.20 14.76
C ASN A 274 -18.03 -16.72 13.75
N ASP A 275 -19.14 -16.00 13.57
CA ASP A 275 -20.18 -16.37 12.60
C ASP A 275 -19.64 -16.38 11.15
N TYR A 276 -18.76 -15.43 10.81
CA TYR A 276 -18.11 -15.36 9.50
C TYR A 276 -17.18 -16.56 9.24
N ILE A 277 -16.32 -16.91 10.20
CA ILE A 277 -15.43 -18.08 10.10
C ILE A 277 -16.26 -19.37 10.04
N PHE A 278 -17.36 -19.42 10.80
CA PHE A 278 -18.31 -20.54 10.74
C PHE A 278 -18.86 -20.72 9.33
N ASP A 279 -19.30 -19.65 8.68
CA ASP A 279 -19.82 -19.69 7.31
C ASP A 279 -18.78 -20.18 6.29
N ILE A 280 -17.50 -19.82 6.44
CA ILE A 280 -16.40 -20.37 5.62
C ILE A 280 -16.22 -21.88 5.88
N SER A 281 -16.39 -22.31 7.13
CA SER A 281 -16.16 -23.69 7.56
C SER A 281 -17.32 -24.66 7.30
N LYS A 282 -18.46 -24.21 6.74
CA LYS A 282 -19.66 -25.05 6.55
C LYS A 282 -19.41 -26.34 5.77
N GLU A 283 -18.52 -26.31 4.79
CA GLU A 283 -18.15 -27.48 3.99
C GLU A 283 -17.38 -28.55 4.80
N TYR A 284 -16.84 -28.22 5.97
CA TYR A 284 -16.09 -29.16 6.80
C TYR A 284 -16.98 -30.24 7.43
N ASN A 285 -18.24 -29.93 7.75
CA ASN A 285 -19.22 -30.85 8.32
C ASN A 285 -20.64 -30.34 8.10
N SER A 286 -21.23 -30.70 6.96
CA SER A 286 -22.55 -30.24 6.49
C SER A 286 -23.72 -30.49 7.47
N ASN A 287 -23.55 -31.43 8.41
CA ASN A 287 -24.60 -31.89 9.32
C ASN A 287 -24.58 -31.20 10.70
N ASN A 288 -23.62 -30.31 10.98
CA ASN A 288 -23.52 -29.63 12.27
C ASN A 288 -23.85 -28.13 12.16
N ASN A 289 -25.11 -27.78 12.46
CA ASN A 289 -25.60 -26.40 12.45
C ASN A 289 -25.25 -25.60 13.72
N SER A 290 -24.47 -26.16 14.64
CA SER A 290 -24.04 -25.44 15.84
C SER A 290 -23.01 -24.36 15.50
N LYS A 291 -23.32 -23.10 15.79
CA LYS A 291 -22.41 -21.95 15.64
C LYS A 291 -21.22 -21.94 16.62
N ASN A 292 -21.07 -23.00 17.43
CA ASN A 292 -19.92 -23.16 18.31
C ASN A 292 -18.74 -23.76 17.52
N LEU A 293 -17.95 -22.90 16.90
CA LEU A 293 -16.79 -23.29 16.09
C LEU A 293 -15.84 -24.21 16.87
N SER A 294 -15.57 -25.39 16.35
CA SER A 294 -14.47 -26.23 16.84
C SER A 294 -13.12 -25.70 16.32
N ARG A 295 -12.03 -26.03 17.01
CA ARG A 295 -10.67 -25.69 16.56
C ARG A 295 -10.37 -26.29 15.17
N LYS A 296 -10.91 -27.48 14.87
CA LYS A 296 -10.78 -28.12 13.56
C LYS A 296 -11.47 -27.33 12.44
N GLN A 297 -12.65 -26.77 12.70
CA GLN A 297 -13.35 -25.88 11.75
C GLN A 297 -12.61 -24.57 11.52
N ILE A 298 -12.05 -23.96 12.58
CA ILE A 298 -11.20 -22.77 12.46
C ILE A 298 -9.99 -23.10 11.60
N LYS A 299 -9.28 -24.21 11.89
CA LYS A 299 -8.15 -24.66 11.08
C LYS A 299 -8.54 -24.82 9.61
N PHE A 300 -9.63 -25.52 9.32
CA PHE A 300 -10.10 -25.71 7.95
C PHE A 300 -10.36 -24.37 7.24
N ALA A 301 -11.04 -23.43 7.89
CA ALA A 301 -11.31 -22.11 7.33
C ALA A 301 -10.03 -21.31 7.07
N MET A 302 -9.10 -21.29 8.04
CA MET A 302 -7.82 -20.59 7.91
C MET A 302 -6.93 -21.23 6.84
N ASP A 303 -6.82 -22.55 6.77
CA ASP A 303 -6.09 -23.25 5.71
C ASP A 303 -6.63 -22.86 4.31
N LYS A 304 -7.97 -22.78 4.17
CA LYS A 304 -8.62 -22.32 2.94
C LYS A 304 -8.25 -20.89 2.57
N ILE A 305 -8.25 -19.98 3.55
CA ILE A 305 -7.84 -18.58 3.39
C ILE A 305 -6.38 -18.52 2.96
N THR A 306 -5.47 -19.13 3.72
CA THR A 306 -4.03 -19.15 3.45
C THR A 306 -3.72 -19.72 2.08
N ASN A 307 -4.33 -20.85 1.70
CA ASN A 307 -4.11 -21.47 0.39
C ASN A 307 -4.58 -20.56 -0.76
N TYR A 308 -5.70 -19.87 -0.59
CA TYR A 308 -6.19 -18.93 -1.58
C TYR A 308 -5.28 -17.70 -1.68
N GLU A 309 -4.88 -17.12 -0.55
CA GLU A 309 -3.97 -15.97 -0.52
C GLU A 309 -2.59 -16.30 -1.11
N ASN A 310 -2.08 -17.52 -0.89
CA ASN A 310 -0.88 -18.01 -1.57
C ASN A 310 -1.01 -18.00 -3.10
N SER A 311 -2.23 -18.23 -3.64
CA SER A 311 -2.47 -18.10 -5.08
C SER A 311 -2.42 -16.64 -5.55
N LEU A 312 -2.88 -15.68 -4.74
CA LEU A 312 -2.76 -14.24 -5.01
C LEU A 312 -1.29 -13.83 -5.02
N THR A 313 -0.50 -14.30 -4.05
CA THR A 313 0.94 -14.03 -3.97
C THR A 313 1.69 -14.56 -5.19
N LYS A 314 1.43 -15.81 -5.59
CA LYS A 314 2.02 -16.40 -6.79
C LYS A 314 1.66 -15.61 -8.05
N GLU A 315 0.41 -15.19 -8.19
CA GLU A 315 -0.03 -14.38 -9.32
C GLU A 315 0.66 -13.00 -9.33
N PHE A 316 0.83 -12.36 -8.17
CA PHE A 316 1.52 -11.06 -8.08
C PHE A 316 2.97 -11.16 -8.59
N TYR A 317 3.77 -12.08 -8.04
CA TYR A 317 5.16 -12.26 -8.50
C TYR A 317 5.25 -12.61 -9.99
N LYS A 318 4.35 -13.47 -10.48
CA LYS A 318 4.32 -13.85 -11.90
C LYS A 318 4.20 -12.64 -12.83
N ASN A 319 3.45 -11.61 -12.44
CA ASN A 319 3.17 -10.45 -13.29
C ASN A 319 4.08 -9.24 -13.03
N ILE A 320 4.82 -9.21 -11.91
CA ILE A 320 5.66 -8.07 -11.53
C ILE A 320 7.16 -8.29 -11.81
N ASN A 321 7.63 -9.55 -11.83
CA ASN A 321 9.05 -9.88 -11.91
C ASN A 321 9.77 -9.37 -13.18
N ASN A 322 9.03 -9.04 -14.24
CA ASN A 322 9.59 -8.51 -15.50
C ASN A 322 9.73 -6.99 -15.51
N ASN A 323 9.49 -6.32 -14.37
CA ASN A 323 9.60 -4.88 -14.23
C ASN A 323 10.80 -4.50 -13.36
N ASN A 324 11.92 -4.18 -14.02
CA ASN A 324 13.18 -3.82 -13.35
C ASN A 324 13.10 -2.49 -12.59
N GLU A 325 12.03 -1.70 -12.78
CA GLU A 325 11.81 -0.48 -12.00
C GLU A 325 11.33 -0.77 -10.59
N ILE A 326 10.80 -1.97 -10.33
CA ILE A 326 10.17 -2.33 -9.06
C ILE A 326 11.12 -3.21 -8.26
N LYS A 327 11.62 -2.66 -7.15
CA LYS A 327 12.31 -3.44 -6.12
C LYS A 327 11.32 -3.78 -5.01
N ILE A 328 11.15 -5.08 -4.73
CA ILE A 328 10.34 -5.52 -3.60
C ILE A 328 11.23 -5.56 -2.36
N LEU A 329 10.84 -4.85 -1.31
CA LEU A 329 11.51 -4.88 -0.01
C LEU A 329 11.06 -6.15 0.74
N GLU A 330 11.92 -7.18 0.73
CA GLU A 330 11.64 -8.48 1.34
C GLU A 330 12.90 -9.22 1.80
N ASN A 331 12.73 -10.12 2.79
CA ASN A 331 13.74 -11.10 3.17
C ASN A 331 13.70 -12.24 2.13
N GLY A 332 14.80 -12.53 1.43
CA GLY A 332 14.87 -13.36 0.21
C GLY A 332 14.21 -14.76 0.19
N ASN A 333 13.54 -15.19 1.26
CA ASN A 333 12.60 -16.31 1.31
C ASN A 333 11.19 -15.91 0.82
N LYS A 334 10.55 -16.79 0.02
CA LYS A 334 9.18 -16.59 -0.50
C LYS A 334 8.06 -17.00 0.46
N ASN A 335 8.36 -17.45 1.69
CA ASN A 335 7.33 -17.71 2.70
C ASN A 335 6.80 -16.39 3.27
N LYS A 336 5.68 -15.92 2.71
CA LYS A 336 5.21 -14.55 2.86
C LYS A 336 3.69 -14.46 2.74
N ILE A 337 3.07 -13.59 3.53
CA ILE A 337 1.66 -13.20 3.36
C ILE A 337 1.52 -12.34 2.08
N PRO A 338 0.32 -12.12 1.51
CA PRO A 338 0.16 -11.32 0.29
C PRO A 338 0.30 -9.79 0.54
N LEU A 339 1.47 -9.37 1.02
CA LEU A 339 1.86 -7.99 1.34
C LEU A 339 3.17 -7.64 0.63
N PHE A 340 3.17 -6.65 -0.23
CA PHE A 340 4.31 -6.25 -1.06
C PHE A 340 4.64 -4.79 -0.80
N SER A 341 5.86 -4.52 -0.33
CA SER A 341 6.41 -3.18 -0.21
C SER A 341 7.29 -2.89 -1.41
N LEU A 342 6.90 -1.92 -2.22
CA LEU A 342 7.47 -1.63 -3.52
C LEU A 342 8.25 -0.31 -3.44
N LEU A 343 9.52 -0.39 -3.81
CA LEU A 343 10.40 0.72 -4.12
C LEU A 343 10.48 0.86 -5.64
N PHE A 344 10.63 2.10 -6.11
CA PHE A 344 10.75 2.41 -7.52
C PHE A 344 12.05 3.15 -7.77
N ASN A 345 12.81 2.75 -8.78
CA ASN A 345 14.13 3.34 -9.05
C ASN A 345 14.00 4.78 -9.57
N ASN A 346 13.13 5.01 -10.54
CA ASN A 346 12.99 6.30 -11.23
C ASN A 346 11.76 7.12 -10.78
N TYR A 347 11.01 6.64 -9.79
CA TYR A 347 9.75 7.27 -9.36
C TYR A 347 9.65 7.36 -7.84
N LYS A 348 9.09 8.48 -7.35
CA LYS A 348 8.69 8.61 -5.94
C LYS A 348 7.41 7.80 -5.69
N SER A 349 7.39 6.98 -4.64
CA SER A 349 6.25 6.12 -4.27
C SER A 349 4.98 6.93 -4.02
N TYR A 350 5.10 8.15 -3.51
CA TYR A 350 3.98 9.09 -3.34
C TYR A 350 3.26 9.40 -4.66
N ASN A 351 4.02 9.63 -5.72
CA ASN A 351 3.50 10.04 -7.02
C ASN A 351 2.71 8.89 -7.67
N ILE A 352 3.28 7.69 -7.58
CA ILE A 352 2.64 6.46 -8.03
C ILE A 352 1.37 6.21 -7.21
N ASN A 353 1.43 6.39 -5.89
CA ASN A 353 0.27 6.21 -5.02
C ASN A 353 -0.91 7.11 -5.43
N LEU A 354 -0.67 8.39 -5.74
CA LEU A 354 -1.70 9.30 -6.23
C LEU A 354 -2.36 8.77 -7.52
N ILE A 355 -1.56 8.39 -8.51
CA ILE A 355 -2.06 7.88 -9.80
C ILE A 355 -2.86 6.59 -9.60
N LEU A 356 -2.36 5.65 -8.79
CA LEU A 356 -3.05 4.39 -8.54
C LEU A 356 -4.38 4.59 -7.82
N ASN A 357 -4.47 5.53 -6.87
CA ASN A 357 -5.74 5.87 -6.20
C ASN A 357 -6.77 6.45 -7.17
N GLU A 358 -6.36 7.34 -8.10
CA GLU A 358 -7.24 7.85 -9.17
C GLU A 358 -7.73 6.74 -10.12
N LEU A 359 -6.90 5.72 -10.35
CA LEU A 359 -7.28 4.52 -11.12
C LEU A 359 -8.16 3.54 -10.33
N GLY A 360 -8.52 3.88 -9.08
CA GLY A 360 -9.38 3.09 -8.22
C GLY A 360 -8.66 1.97 -7.45
N LEU A 361 -7.34 2.04 -7.28
CA LEU A 361 -6.60 1.17 -6.36
C LEU A 361 -6.38 1.88 -5.03
N ILE A 362 -7.12 1.47 -3.99
CA ILE A 362 -6.91 1.97 -2.64
C ILE A 362 -5.66 1.34 -2.07
N CYS A 363 -4.57 2.08 -2.19
CA CYS A 363 -3.24 1.75 -1.67
C CYS A 363 -2.66 2.96 -0.96
N ASN A 364 -1.59 2.75 -0.20
CA ASN A 364 -0.94 3.82 0.54
C ASN A 364 0.59 3.75 0.36
N ASN A 365 1.27 4.88 0.58
CA ASN A 365 2.72 4.94 0.71
C ASN A 365 3.13 5.58 2.04
N SER A 366 4.03 4.93 2.78
CA SER A 366 4.63 5.48 3.99
C SER A 366 5.77 4.55 4.45
N THR A 367 6.30 4.79 5.64
CA THR A 367 7.17 3.85 6.35
C THR A 367 6.39 2.76 7.10
N PHE A 368 5.06 2.92 7.24
CA PHE A 368 4.17 2.03 7.97
C PHE A 368 4.65 1.72 9.39
N TYR A 369 5.10 2.76 10.10
CA TYR A 369 5.65 2.67 11.47
C TYR A 369 6.90 1.78 11.58
N CYS A 370 7.68 1.65 10.50
CA CYS A 370 8.94 0.91 10.46
C CYS A 370 10.13 1.87 10.27
N ASP A 371 10.12 3.04 10.91
CA ASP A 371 11.08 4.13 10.65
C ASP A 371 12.54 3.72 10.87
N ARG A 372 12.83 2.86 11.87
CA ARG A 372 14.18 2.34 12.12
C ARG A 372 14.72 1.53 10.97
N LEU A 373 13.86 0.74 10.30
CA LEU A 373 14.27 0.01 9.11
C LEU A 373 14.69 0.99 7.99
N PHE A 374 13.99 2.11 7.86
CA PHE A 374 14.35 3.11 6.86
C PHE A 374 15.67 3.80 7.18
N ASP A 375 15.92 4.12 8.46
CA ASP A 375 17.21 4.66 8.90
C ASP A 375 18.35 3.67 8.60
N ASP A 376 18.21 2.41 9.02
CA ASP A 376 19.25 1.40 8.88
C ASP A 376 19.53 1.02 7.41
N LEU A 377 18.53 1.12 6.53
CA LEU A 377 18.68 0.90 5.10
C LEU A 377 19.02 2.16 4.30
N ASN A 378 19.19 3.32 4.95
CA ASN A 378 19.36 4.62 4.30
C ASN A 378 18.27 4.93 3.25
N LEU A 379 17.03 4.55 3.53
CA LEU A 379 15.87 4.81 2.67
C LEU A 379 15.19 6.13 3.05
N CYS A 380 14.70 6.87 2.05
CA CYS A 380 14.01 8.14 2.29
C CYS A 380 12.63 7.94 2.94
N LYS A 381 12.51 8.29 4.24
CA LYS A 381 11.25 8.22 5.00
C LYS A 381 10.12 9.05 4.39
N LYS A 382 10.43 10.23 3.84
CA LYS A 382 9.45 11.11 3.20
C LYS A 382 8.81 10.46 1.96
N ASN A 383 9.56 9.61 1.25
CA ASN A 383 9.05 8.86 0.12
C ASN A 383 8.29 7.60 0.57
N GLY A 384 8.83 6.90 1.58
CA GLY A 384 8.28 5.64 2.05
C GLY A 384 8.41 4.52 1.02
N VAL A 385 7.63 3.45 1.20
CA VAL A 385 7.37 2.42 0.19
C VAL A 385 5.90 2.47 -0.21
N LEU A 386 5.58 2.11 -1.45
CA LEU A 386 4.19 1.82 -1.82
C LEU A 386 3.85 0.41 -1.32
N ARG A 387 2.81 0.26 -0.50
CA ARG A 387 2.42 -1.07 0.00
C ARG A 387 1.14 -1.56 -0.64
N ILE A 388 1.21 -2.73 -1.24
CA ILE A 388 0.07 -3.51 -1.73
C ILE A 388 -0.15 -4.67 -0.76
N SER A 389 -1.27 -4.68 -0.05
CA SER A 389 -1.63 -5.74 0.88
C SER A 389 -3.01 -6.29 0.56
N LEU A 390 -3.07 -7.58 0.27
CA LEU A 390 -4.28 -8.27 -0.17
C LEU A 390 -4.83 -9.14 0.97
N MET A 391 -6.09 -9.52 0.84
CA MET A 391 -6.75 -10.51 1.69
C MET A 391 -7.57 -11.48 0.83
N HIS A 392 -8.14 -12.51 1.45
CA HIS A 392 -8.96 -13.53 0.79
C HIS A 392 -10.22 -13.02 0.08
N TYR A 393 -10.66 -11.78 0.29
CA TYR A 393 -11.71 -11.16 -0.53
C TYR A 393 -11.19 -10.48 -1.80
N ASN A 394 -9.88 -10.31 -1.97
CA ASN A 394 -9.31 -9.92 -3.25
C ASN A 394 -9.36 -11.06 -4.26
N THR A 395 -9.25 -10.75 -5.56
CA THR A 395 -9.31 -11.76 -6.63
C THR A 395 -8.06 -11.80 -7.50
N ILE A 396 -7.81 -12.94 -8.15
CA ILE A 396 -6.77 -13.08 -9.18
C ILE A 396 -6.92 -12.03 -10.30
N SER A 397 -8.15 -11.68 -10.67
CA SER A 397 -8.41 -10.62 -11.67
C SER A 397 -7.97 -9.25 -11.16
N GLU A 398 -8.24 -8.94 -9.89
CA GLU A 398 -7.76 -7.71 -9.25
C GLU A 398 -6.23 -7.69 -9.16
N VAL A 399 -5.57 -8.81 -8.81
CA VAL A 399 -4.10 -8.90 -8.80
C VAL A 399 -3.51 -8.62 -10.19
N LYS A 400 -4.07 -9.22 -11.25
CA LYS A 400 -3.66 -8.93 -12.63
C LYS A 400 -3.85 -7.46 -13.01
N LYS A 401 -4.96 -6.85 -12.56
CA LYS A 401 -5.23 -5.42 -12.80
C LYS A 401 -4.24 -4.53 -12.04
N ILE A 402 -3.95 -4.84 -10.77
CA ILE A 402 -2.92 -4.16 -9.97
C ILE A 402 -1.57 -4.23 -10.68
N CYS A 403 -1.11 -5.43 -11.07
CA CYS A 403 0.17 -5.59 -11.74
C CYS A 403 0.20 -4.88 -13.10
N SER A 404 -0.91 -4.89 -13.85
CA SER A 404 -1.02 -4.12 -15.09
C SER A 404 -0.89 -2.62 -14.86
N TYR A 405 -1.31 -2.09 -13.71
CA TYR A 405 -1.13 -0.67 -13.37
C TYR A 405 0.24 -0.37 -12.78
N LEU A 406 0.89 -1.33 -12.11
CA LEU A 406 2.27 -1.17 -11.67
C LEU A 406 3.25 -1.21 -12.86
N ASN A 407 2.96 -2.04 -13.86
CA ASN A 407 3.74 -2.12 -15.09
C ASN A 407 3.64 -0.88 -15.99
N MET A 408 2.72 0.05 -15.69
CA MET A 408 2.65 1.39 -16.30
C MET A 408 3.88 2.27 -16.02
N PHE A 409 4.66 1.90 -15.00
CA PHE A 409 5.87 2.62 -14.58
C PHE A 409 7.15 1.87 -14.96
N LYS A 410 7.08 0.90 -15.87
CA LYS A 410 8.26 0.18 -16.36
C LYS A 410 9.06 1.07 -17.30
N LYS A 411 10.36 1.21 -17.07
CA LYS A 411 11.28 1.85 -18.01
C LYS A 411 11.85 0.82 -18.99
N PHE A 412 11.96 1.22 -20.25
CA PHE A 412 12.54 0.41 -21.32
C PHE A 412 13.88 0.98 -21.76
N ASN A 413 14.83 0.10 -22.09
CA ASN A 413 16.02 0.51 -22.82
C ASN A 413 15.67 0.54 -24.31
N LEU A 414 15.55 1.73 -24.87
CA LEU A 414 15.06 1.95 -26.23
C LEU A 414 16.23 2.30 -27.15
N ASN A 415 16.28 1.70 -28.33
CA ASN A 415 17.40 1.89 -29.26
C ASN A 415 17.03 2.86 -30.39
N PHE A 416 16.56 4.05 -30.05
CA PHE A 416 16.33 5.16 -30.99
C PHE A 416 16.39 6.51 -30.27
N SER A 417 16.68 7.59 -31.01
CA SER A 417 16.59 8.96 -30.48
C SER A 417 15.23 9.58 -30.80
N PHE A 418 14.93 9.79 -32.08
CA PHE A 418 13.64 10.31 -32.53
C PHE A 418 13.32 9.88 -33.97
N GLU A 419 12.05 9.95 -34.34
CA GLU A 419 11.54 9.73 -35.71
C GLU A 419 10.49 10.77 -36.06
N GLU A 420 10.44 11.14 -37.34
CA GLU A 420 9.51 12.13 -37.86
C GLU A 420 8.45 11.49 -38.75
N TYR A 421 7.23 11.98 -38.63
CA TYR A 421 6.09 11.61 -39.45
C TYR A 421 5.37 12.89 -39.88
N ASN A 422 4.70 12.85 -41.03
CA ASN A 422 3.80 13.93 -41.45
C ASN A 422 2.43 13.34 -41.74
N ILE A 423 1.44 13.73 -40.94
CA ILE A 423 0.06 13.25 -41.05
C ILE A 423 -0.85 14.47 -40.95
N LYS A 424 -1.57 14.77 -42.03
CA LYS A 424 -2.39 15.98 -42.09
C LYS A 424 -3.64 15.86 -41.19
N PRO A 425 -3.95 16.89 -40.37
CA PRO A 425 -5.13 16.89 -39.53
C PRO A 425 -6.41 17.14 -40.32
N THR A 426 -7.49 16.48 -39.93
CA THR A 426 -8.84 16.83 -40.36
C THR A 426 -9.27 18.17 -39.76
N LEU A 427 -10.33 18.76 -40.31
CA LEU A 427 -10.91 19.98 -39.77
C LEU A 427 -11.40 19.78 -38.32
N LEU A 428 -12.01 18.63 -38.02
CA LEU A 428 -12.46 18.29 -36.67
C LEU A 428 -11.29 18.33 -35.66
N VAL A 429 -10.12 17.79 -36.01
CA VAL A 429 -8.94 17.83 -35.14
C VAL A 429 -8.47 19.25 -34.93
N LYS A 430 -8.41 20.08 -35.97
CA LYS A 430 -8.03 21.49 -35.86
C LYS A 430 -8.98 22.28 -34.96
N ASP A 431 -10.28 22.14 -35.18
CA ASP A 431 -11.30 22.92 -34.48
C ASP A 431 -11.49 22.49 -33.03
N SER A 432 -11.09 21.26 -32.68
CA SER A 432 -11.21 20.76 -31.31
C SER A 432 -10.45 21.59 -30.27
N PHE A 433 -9.40 22.31 -30.68
CA PHE A 433 -8.65 23.20 -29.79
C PHE A 433 -9.45 24.43 -29.36
N ASN A 434 -10.50 24.81 -30.10
CA ASN A 434 -11.40 25.91 -29.73
C ASN A 434 -12.29 25.57 -28.53
N LEU A 435 -12.38 24.29 -28.16
CA LEU A 435 -13.15 23.81 -27.01
C LEU A 435 -12.33 23.74 -25.72
N LEU A 436 -11.04 24.10 -25.77
CA LEU A 436 -10.16 24.02 -24.62
C LEU A 436 -10.51 25.08 -23.57
N LYS A 437 -10.43 24.69 -22.30
CA LYS A 437 -10.49 25.62 -21.16
C LYS A 437 -9.11 26.15 -20.82
N LYS A 438 -9.08 27.36 -20.25
CA LYS A 438 -7.85 28.00 -19.78
C LYS A 438 -7.14 27.10 -18.75
N ASP A 439 -5.83 26.99 -18.88
CA ASP A 439 -4.98 26.29 -17.92
C ASP A 439 -4.82 27.18 -16.69
N ASN A 440 -5.46 26.80 -15.58
CA ASN A 440 -5.45 27.60 -14.35
C ASN A 440 -4.16 27.43 -13.53
N TYR A 441 -3.19 26.64 -14.00
CA TYR A 441 -1.95 26.36 -13.27
C TYR A 441 -0.77 27.18 -13.79
N TYR A 442 -0.85 27.76 -14.99
CA TYR A 442 0.22 28.59 -15.56
C TYR A 442 -0.31 30.01 -15.78
N ASP A 443 0.54 31.01 -15.55
CA ASP A 443 0.15 32.43 -15.68
C ASP A 443 0.02 32.89 -17.15
N ASN A 444 0.55 32.09 -18.09
CA ASN A 444 0.51 32.37 -19.52
C ASN A 444 -0.88 32.09 -20.12
N GLU A 445 -1.21 32.67 -21.28
CA GLU A 445 -2.42 32.32 -22.04
C GLU A 445 -2.34 30.92 -22.67
N ARG A 446 -2.39 29.91 -21.81
CA ARG A 446 -2.39 28.49 -22.18
C ARG A 446 -3.78 27.90 -21.96
N TYR A 447 -4.18 27.01 -22.85
CA TYR A 447 -5.41 26.24 -22.73
C TYR A 447 -5.07 24.76 -22.85
N ARG A 448 -5.70 23.92 -22.02
CA ARG A 448 -5.27 22.52 -21.89
C ARG A 448 -6.42 21.56 -21.60
N ALA A 449 -6.35 20.40 -22.25
CA ALA A 449 -7.05 19.19 -21.86
C ALA A 449 -6.03 18.06 -21.63
N PHE A 450 -6.38 17.12 -20.77
CA PHE A 450 -5.57 15.93 -20.49
C PHE A 450 -6.47 14.73 -20.31
N SER A 451 -6.09 13.62 -20.95
CA SER A 451 -6.84 12.37 -20.85
C SER A 451 -5.92 11.16 -20.87
N LEU A 452 -6.29 10.14 -20.10
CA LEU A 452 -5.85 8.77 -20.33
C LEU A 452 -6.79 8.10 -21.32
N ILE A 453 -6.25 7.50 -22.38
CA ILE A 453 -7.06 6.84 -23.40
C ILE A 453 -6.74 5.36 -23.42
N ASN A 454 -7.77 4.52 -23.35
CA ASN A 454 -7.66 3.10 -23.63
C ASN A 454 -7.57 2.89 -25.15
N ILE A 455 -6.44 2.39 -25.60
CA ILE A 455 -6.09 2.18 -27.01
C ILE A 455 -5.95 0.69 -27.37
N LYS A 456 -6.50 -0.20 -26.53
CA LYS A 456 -6.45 -1.66 -26.77
C LYS A 456 -7.01 -2.00 -28.16
N ASN A 457 -8.13 -1.38 -28.52
CA ASN A 457 -8.72 -1.41 -29.86
C ASN A 457 -8.85 0.03 -30.38
N ILE A 458 -8.18 0.33 -31.50
CA ILE A 458 -8.18 1.67 -32.11
C ILE A 458 -9.57 2.07 -32.62
N ASP A 459 -10.41 1.09 -32.96
CA ASP A 459 -11.77 1.36 -33.44
C ASP A 459 -12.78 1.57 -32.31
N SER A 460 -12.40 1.28 -31.06
CA SER A 460 -13.27 1.48 -29.89
C SER A 460 -12.51 2.11 -28.71
N MET A 461 -11.73 3.16 -29.01
CA MET A 461 -11.02 3.93 -28.00
C MET A 461 -11.98 4.62 -27.03
N LYS A 462 -11.56 4.75 -25.77
CA LYS A 462 -12.33 5.42 -24.71
C LYS A 462 -11.42 6.20 -23.78
N VAL A 463 -11.84 7.41 -23.41
CA VAL A 463 -11.27 8.14 -22.28
C VAL A 463 -11.54 7.35 -20.99
N VAL A 464 -10.52 7.23 -20.14
CA VAL A 464 -10.56 6.47 -18.89
C VAL A 464 -10.68 7.43 -17.72
N GLY A 465 -11.91 7.67 -17.26
CA GLY A 465 -12.18 8.49 -16.08
C GLY A 465 -11.76 9.95 -16.22
N ASP A 466 -11.84 10.70 -15.13
CA ASP A 466 -11.36 12.08 -15.02
C ASP A 466 -10.05 12.09 -14.24
N LEU A 467 -8.95 11.71 -14.91
CA LEU A 467 -7.65 11.59 -14.27
C LEU A 467 -7.02 12.96 -14.04
N ASN A 468 -6.58 13.19 -12.80
CA ASN A 468 -5.72 14.31 -12.49
C ASN A 468 -4.31 14.05 -13.04
N PHE A 469 -3.71 15.08 -13.64
CA PHE A 469 -2.33 15.05 -14.10
C PHE A 469 -1.38 15.36 -12.94
N TYR A 470 -0.35 14.54 -12.79
CA TYR A 470 0.69 14.72 -11.79
C TYR A 470 2.06 14.57 -12.45
N GLN A 471 3.00 15.46 -12.11
CA GLN A 471 4.40 15.40 -12.55
C GLN A 471 5.30 15.79 -11.37
N SER A 472 6.44 15.11 -11.18
CA SER A 472 7.38 15.42 -10.09
C SER A 472 8.06 16.77 -10.33
N SER A 473 8.44 17.47 -9.25
CA SER A 473 9.34 18.62 -9.35
C SER A 473 10.71 18.31 -9.94
N ASP A 474 11.10 17.02 -9.98
CA ASP A 474 12.36 16.62 -10.62
C ASP A 474 12.31 16.82 -12.16
N TYR A 475 11.11 16.85 -12.74
CA TYR A 475 10.89 17.07 -14.18
C TYR A 475 10.26 18.45 -14.46
N ASN A 476 9.41 18.95 -13.56
CA ASN A 476 8.72 20.23 -13.72
C ASN A 476 9.01 21.17 -12.56
N ASN A 477 9.94 22.09 -12.74
CA ASN A 477 10.35 23.02 -11.68
C ASN A 477 9.28 24.07 -11.34
N TYR A 478 8.31 24.34 -12.23
CA TYR A 478 7.31 25.39 -12.05
C TYR A 478 6.10 24.90 -11.24
N ASN A 479 5.52 23.77 -11.63
CA ASN A 479 4.29 23.20 -11.06
C ASN A 479 4.43 21.72 -10.67
N GLY A 480 5.66 21.25 -10.48
CA GLY A 480 5.90 19.89 -10.02
C GLY A 480 5.36 19.65 -8.60
N ASN A 481 5.00 18.40 -8.34
CA ASN A 481 4.33 17.96 -7.11
C ASN A 481 2.90 18.52 -6.89
N THR A 482 2.33 19.22 -7.87
CA THR A 482 0.95 19.69 -7.83
C THR A 482 0.04 18.76 -8.63
N LEU A 483 -1.06 18.33 -8.00
CA LEU A 483 -2.12 17.56 -8.66
C LEU A 483 -2.99 18.52 -9.50
N ARG A 484 -2.97 18.35 -10.82
CA ARG A 484 -3.61 19.26 -11.77
C ARG A 484 -4.83 18.63 -12.40
N LYS A 485 -5.98 19.29 -12.27
CA LYS A 485 -7.23 18.83 -12.88
C LYS A 485 -7.45 19.55 -14.20
N TYR A 486 -7.56 18.78 -15.27
CA TYR A 486 -7.87 19.27 -16.60
C TYR A 486 -9.17 18.65 -17.10
N GLN A 487 -9.81 19.30 -18.05
CA GLN A 487 -10.91 18.66 -18.77
C GLN A 487 -10.37 17.53 -19.66
N ASN A 488 -11.21 16.54 -19.92
CA ASN A 488 -10.91 15.49 -20.88
C ASN A 488 -10.95 16.03 -22.32
N ILE A 489 -10.20 15.38 -23.22
CA ILE A 489 -10.31 15.65 -24.66
C ILE A 489 -11.72 15.29 -25.16
N ASN A 490 -12.16 15.95 -26.22
CA ASN A 490 -13.51 15.72 -26.77
C ASN A 490 -13.63 14.29 -27.33
N ASN A 491 -14.66 13.53 -26.90
CA ASN A 491 -14.90 12.16 -27.36
C ASN A 491 -15.08 12.02 -28.89
N ASN A 492 -15.53 13.08 -29.58
CA ASN A 492 -15.65 13.06 -31.04
C ASN A 492 -14.28 12.87 -31.73
N LEU A 493 -13.18 13.33 -31.11
CA LEU A 493 -11.83 13.11 -31.62
C LEU A 493 -11.47 11.63 -31.71
N LEU A 494 -11.98 10.79 -30.81
CA LEU A 494 -11.63 9.36 -30.77
C LEU A 494 -12.07 8.60 -32.03
N ASN A 495 -13.07 9.13 -32.74
CA ASN A 495 -13.59 8.55 -33.98
C ASN A 495 -12.99 9.17 -35.25
N ASP A 496 -12.20 10.25 -35.11
CA ASP A 496 -11.62 10.95 -36.25
C ASP A 496 -10.53 10.11 -36.95
N SER A 497 -10.50 10.18 -38.28
CA SER A 497 -9.60 9.36 -39.10
C SER A 497 -8.12 9.77 -38.96
N SER A 498 -7.82 11.07 -38.83
CA SER A 498 -6.45 11.54 -38.60
C SER A 498 -6.02 11.26 -37.16
N PHE A 499 -6.92 11.43 -36.18
CA PHE A 499 -6.63 11.12 -34.79
C PHE A 499 -6.30 9.64 -34.59
N LYS A 500 -7.11 8.73 -35.15
CA LYS A 500 -6.82 7.29 -35.15
C LYS A 500 -5.45 6.96 -35.76
N LYS A 501 -5.03 7.67 -36.83
CA LYS A 501 -3.70 7.50 -37.43
C LYS A 501 -2.58 7.92 -36.48
N TYR A 502 -2.69 9.06 -35.80
CA TYR A 502 -1.68 9.50 -34.82
C TYR A 502 -1.49 8.46 -33.72
N ILE A 503 -2.60 7.98 -33.14
CA ILE A 503 -2.58 6.95 -32.08
C ILE A 503 -1.95 5.67 -32.60
N THR A 504 -2.28 5.26 -33.84
CA THR A 504 -1.74 4.04 -34.45
C THR A 504 -0.23 4.14 -34.65
N VAL A 505 0.26 5.26 -35.18
CA VAL A 505 1.70 5.49 -35.37
C VAL A 505 2.43 5.47 -34.03
N PHE A 506 1.92 6.20 -33.04
CA PHE A 506 2.51 6.22 -31.70
C PHE A 506 2.51 4.84 -31.03
N LYS A 507 1.39 4.12 -31.09
CA LYS A 507 1.23 2.75 -30.57
C LYS A 507 2.20 1.78 -31.26
N ASN A 508 2.34 1.85 -32.57
CA ASN A 508 3.24 0.99 -33.33
C ASN A 508 4.69 1.27 -32.97
N LYS A 509 5.07 2.54 -32.78
CA LYS A 509 6.41 2.91 -32.33
C LYS A 509 6.71 2.36 -30.94
N ILE A 510 5.79 2.53 -29.97
CA ILE A 510 5.95 1.91 -28.64
C ILE A 510 6.11 0.39 -28.77
N THR A 511 5.26 -0.27 -29.56
CA THR A 511 5.30 -1.72 -29.72
C THR A 511 6.60 -2.22 -30.34
N LYS A 512 7.10 -1.52 -31.35
CA LYS A 512 8.35 -1.85 -32.04
C LYS A 512 9.55 -1.75 -31.10
N GLU A 513 9.64 -0.67 -30.31
CA GLU A 513 10.84 -0.36 -29.54
C GLU A 513 10.84 -1.00 -28.15
N SER A 514 9.68 -1.16 -27.51
CA SER A 514 9.56 -1.78 -26.19
C SER A 514 9.25 -3.28 -26.24
N GLY A 515 8.75 -3.80 -27.35
CA GLY A 515 8.19 -5.15 -27.47
C GLY A 515 6.81 -5.33 -26.82
N GLU A 516 6.28 -4.31 -26.16
CA GLU A 516 5.01 -4.35 -25.42
C GLU A 516 3.88 -3.71 -26.22
N LYS A 517 2.67 -4.25 -26.13
CA LYS A 517 1.47 -3.66 -26.77
C LYS A 517 0.79 -2.72 -25.78
N PRO A 518 0.93 -1.38 -25.90
CA PRO A 518 0.39 -0.47 -24.91
C PRO A 518 -1.14 -0.53 -24.93
N LYS A 519 -1.72 -0.61 -23.73
CA LYS A 519 -3.17 -0.55 -23.53
C LYS A 519 -3.67 0.86 -23.31
N PHE A 520 -2.80 1.72 -22.77
CA PHE A 520 -3.13 3.09 -22.40
C PHE A 520 -2.04 4.04 -22.87
N ILE A 521 -2.43 5.27 -23.18
CA ILE A 521 -1.52 6.40 -23.41
C ILE A 521 -2.14 7.65 -22.77
N GLN A 522 -1.31 8.59 -22.36
CA GLN A 522 -1.81 9.91 -21.97
C GLN A 522 -1.67 10.87 -23.14
N ILE A 523 -2.62 11.78 -23.26
CA ILE A 523 -2.60 12.81 -24.27
C ILE A 523 -2.89 14.14 -23.61
N HIS A 524 -1.97 15.08 -23.78
CA HIS A 524 -2.23 16.49 -23.55
C HIS A 524 -2.62 17.14 -24.87
N GLN A 525 -3.72 17.89 -24.84
CA GLN A 525 -4.10 18.79 -25.92
C GLN A 525 -3.86 20.22 -25.43
N ILE A 526 -2.97 20.95 -26.09
CA ILE A 526 -2.48 22.23 -25.60
C ILE A 526 -2.57 23.28 -26.71
N ARG A 527 -3.22 24.40 -26.40
CA ARG A 527 -3.09 25.66 -27.15
C ARG A 527 -2.24 26.62 -26.35
N VAL A 528 -1.29 27.26 -27.04
CA VAL A 528 -0.48 28.34 -26.50
C VAL A 528 -0.76 29.58 -27.34
N ASN A 529 -1.35 30.62 -26.74
CA ASN A 529 -1.51 31.90 -27.40
C ASN A 529 -0.22 32.73 -27.26
N ALA A 530 0.10 33.52 -28.28
CA ALA A 530 1.16 34.49 -28.24
C ALA A 530 0.55 35.89 -28.24
N ASN A 531 0.92 36.71 -27.25
CA ASN A 531 0.50 38.10 -27.15
C ASN A 531 1.70 39.03 -27.37
N CYS A 532 1.48 40.22 -27.92
CA CYS A 532 2.55 41.17 -28.24
C CYS A 532 3.35 41.67 -27.02
N ASN A 533 2.79 41.52 -25.81
CA ASN A 533 3.38 42.03 -24.56
C ASN A 533 4.08 40.94 -23.72
N ASP A 534 3.94 39.66 -24.06
CA ASP A 534 4.46 38.55 -23.25
C ASP A 534 5.77 38.02 -23.82
N ASN A 535 6.89 38.36 -23.17
CA ASN A 535 8.23 37.96 -23.60
C ASN A 535 8.66 36.54 -23.17
N LYS A 536 7.82 35.78 -22.43
CA LYS A 536 8.14 34.41 -21.97
C LYS A 536 6.92 33.52 -21.97
N VAL A 537 6.67 32.85 -23.09
CA VAL A 537 5.49 31.99 -23.25
C VAL A 537 5.81 30.53 -22.86
N THR A 538 7.09 30.17 -22.76
CA THR A 538 7.53 28.80 -22.40
C THR A 538 8.35 28.76 -21.09
N PRO A 539 7.77 28.31 -19.96
CA PRO A 539 8.44 28.38 -18.65
C PRO A 539 9.40 27.22 -18.35
N GLU A 540 9.48 26.19 -19.19
CA GLU A 540 10.04 24.88 -18.79
C GLU A 540 11.55 24.69 -19.12
N GLY A 541 12.11 25.42 -20.08
CA GLY A 541 13.53 25.27 -20.48
C GLY A 541 13.85 23.87 -21.04
N ILE A 542 15.14 23.49 -21.07
CA ILE A 542 15.60 22.15 -21.50
C ILE A 542 15.19 21.11 -20.45
N HIS A 543 14.27 20.21 -20.79
CA HIS A 543 13.68 19.24 -19.87
C HIS A 543 13.41 17.86 -20.50
N GLN A 544 12.96 16.93 -19.67
CA GLN A 544 12.41 15.62 -20.02
C GLN A 544 11.06 15.50 -19.33
N ASP A 545 10.14 14.71 -19.91
CA ASP A 545 8.81 14.55 -19.33
C ASP A 545 8.72 13.41 -18.29
N GLY A 546 9.70 12.50 -18.30
CA GLY A 546 9.80 11.36 -17.39
C GLY A 546 9.13 10.07 -17.89
N PHE A 547 8.78 10.01 -19.18
CA PHE A 547 8.19 8.84 -19.83
C PHE A 547 9.24 8.05 -20.62
N ASN A 548 8.85 6.92 -21.23
CA ASN A 548 9.77 6.19 -22.11
C ASN A 548 9.83 6.82 -23.49
N ILE A 549 8.64 7.06 -24.06
CA ILE A 549 8.46 7.61 -25.40
C ILE A 549 7.45 8.72 -25.28
N ILE A 550 7.78 9.88 -25.84
CA ILE A 550 6.83 10.98 -26.03
C ILE A 550 6.66 11.29 -27.51
N GLY A 551 5.51 11.84 -27.86
CA GLY A 551 5.19 12.26 -29.21
C GLY A 551 4.71 13.70 -29.19
N ILE A 552 5.34 14.56 -29.98
CA ILE A 552 4.98 15.97 -30.13
C ILE A 552 4.37 16.15 -31.52
N LEU A 553 3.09 16.48 -31.59
CA LEU A 553 2.36 16.68 -32.85
C LEU A 553 1.90 18.13 -32.97
N CYS A 554 2.31 18.80 -34.05
CA CYS A 554 1.88 20.15 -34.37
C CYS A 554 0.61 20.11 -35.24
N ILE A 555 -0.45 20.81 -34.81
CA ILE A 555 -1.74 20.85 -35.52
C ILE A 555 -1.93 22.17 -36.25
N ASN A 556 -1.83 23.29 -35.53
CA ASN A 556 -1.97 24.63 -36.08
C ASN A 556 -0.80 25.51 -35.64
N ARG A 557 -0.28 26.31 -36.58
CA ARG A 557 0.50 27.51 -36.32
C ARG A 557 -0.21 28.65 -37.03
N VAL A 558 -0.69 29.63 -36.28
CA VAL A 558 -1.42 30.78 -36.84
C VAL A 558 -0.75 32.04 -36.38
N ASN A 559 -0.34 32.89 -37.32
CA ASN A 559 0.22 34.22 -37.08
C ASN A 559 1.42 34.27 -36.10
N ILE A 560 2.27 33.24 -36.11
CA ILE A 560 3.43 33.14 -35.20
C ILE A 560 4.77 32.93 -35.92
N LYS A 561 5.81 33.58 -35.37
CA LYS A 561 7.24 33.40 -35.64
C LYS A 561 7.89 32.60 -34.50
N ASP A 562 9.02 31.96 -34.78
CA ASP A 562 9.81 31.16 -33.81
C ASP A 562 9.08 29.92 -33.27
N GLY A 563 9.04 29.61 -31.97
CA GLY A 563 8.46 28.34 -31.49
C GLY A 563 9.12 27.07 -32.06
N ILE A 564 10.44 27.09 -32.18
CA ILE A 564 11.27 26.01 -32.72
C ILE A 564 11.41 24.92 -31.66
N ASN A 565 11.22 23.66 -32.04
CA ASN A 565 11.47 22.52 -31.18
C ASN A 565 12.94 22.13 -31.26
N ASN A 566 13.65 22.18 -30.14
CA ASN A 566 15.04 21.70 -30.04
C ASN A 566 15.08 20.39 -29.26
N PHE A 567 15.97 19.49 -29.68
CA PHE A 567 16.29 18.25 -28.97
C PHE A 567 17.76 18.23 -28.63
N TYR A 568 18.07 17.65 -27.48
CA TYR A 568 19.40 17.59 -26.91
C TYR A 568 19.72 16.18 -26.45
N ASP A 569 21.00 15.82 -26.47
CA ASP A 569 21.49 14.57 -25.88
C ASP A 569 21.54 14.62 -24.33
N LYS A 570 22.02 13.55 -23.70
CA LYS A 570 22.20 13.46 -22.24
C LYS A 570 23.13 14.52 -21.64
N ASN A 571 24.04 15.07 -22.45
CA ASN A 571 24.95 16.13 -22.05
C ASN A 571 24.35 17.52 -22.30
N LYS A 572 23.07 17.60 -22.70
CA LYS A 572 22.37 18.82 -23.10
C LYS A 572 23.01 19.52 -24.29
N THR A 573 23.69 18.77 -25.15
CA THR A 573 24.19 19.28 -26.43
C THR A 573 23.08 19.18 -27.46
N GLN A 574 22.80 20.26 -28.18
CA GLN A 574 21.72 20.28 -29.17
C GLN A 574 22.06 19.36 -30.34
N ILE A 575 21.18 18.37 -30.59
CA ILE A 575 21.35 17.37 -31.65
C ILE A 575 20.40 17.59 -32.83
N TYR A 576 19.31 18.33 -32.62
CA TYR A 576 18.33 18.59 -33.66
C TYR A 576 17.50 19.84 -33.36
N SER A 577 17.01 20.52 -34.40
CA SER A 577 16.09 21.64 -34.30
C SER A 577 15.15 21.68 -35.51
N LYS A 578 13.85 21.85 -35.26
CA LYS A 578 12.86 22.01 -36.33
C LYS A 578 11.73 22.96 -35.94
N MET A 579 11.38 23.82 -36.89
CA MET A 579 10.12 24.54 -36.86
C MET A 579 9.02 23.61 -37.37
N MET A 580 8.23 23.05 -36.45
CA MET A 580 7.21 22.04 -36.80
C MET A 580 6.00 22.68 -37.49
N GLU A 581 5.65 22.19 -38.67
CA GLU A 581 4.50 22.62 -39.45
C GLU A 581 3.25 21.78 -39.17
N SER A 582 2.09 22.22 -39.69
CA SER A 582 0.83 21.51 -39.51
C SER A 582 0.91 20.07 -40.05
N GLY A 583 0.70 19.11 -39.13
CA GLY A 583 0.77 17.68 -39.37
C GLY A 583 2.12 17.03 -39.05
N ASP A 584 3.15 17.82 -38.71
CA ASP A 584 4.42 17.25 -38.26
C ASP A 584 4.27 16.58 -36.90
N PHE A 585 4.71 15.32 -36.83
CA PHE A 585 4.68 14.50 -35.63
C PHE A 585 6.08 13.95 -35.36
N ILE A 586 6.68 14.36 -34.25
CA ILE A 586 7.98 13.86 -33.82
C ILE A 586 7.78 12.92 -32.64
N ILE A 587 8.26 11.69 -32.74
CA ILE A 587 8.25 10.73 -31.64
C ILE A 587 9.68 10.53 -31.17
N LEU A 588 9.93 10.74 -29.88
CA LEU A 588 11.27 10.65 -29.30
C LEU A 588 11.34 9.72 -28.08
N ASN A 589 12.54 9.19 -27.87
CA ASN A 589 12.92 8.48 -26.67
C ASN A 589 13.24 9.50 -25.57
N ASP A 590 12.31 9.65 -24.64
CA ASP A 590 12.39 10.63 -23.54
C ASP A 590 13.40 10.20 -22.46
N ASN A 591 13.84 8.93 -22.44
CA ASN A 591 14.88 8.48 -21.50
C ASN A 591 16.27 9.02 -21.87
N ASP A 592 16.55 9.22 -23.16
CA ASP A 592 17.90 9.55 -23.65
C ASP A 592 18.03 10.95 -24.24
N ASN A 593 16.92 11.66 -24.45
CA ASN A 593 16.91 12.97 -25.07
C ASN A 593 16.18 13.99 -24.20
N PHE A 594 16.70 15.21 -24.14
CA PHE A 594 16.01 16.37 -23.58
C PHE A 594 15.40 17.20 -24.71
N HIS A 595 14.42 18.03 -24.39
CA HIS A 595 13.78 18.89 -25.37
C HIS A 595 13.34 20.23 -24.77
N ASP A 596 13.20 21.22 -25.65
CA ASP A 596 12.53 22.47 -25.34
C ASP A 596 11.80 23.02 -26.58
N VAL A 597 11.13 24.16 -26.37
CA VAL A 597 10.55 24.96 -27.43
C VAL A 597 10.97 26.40 -27.19
N THR A 598 11.50 27.07 -28.22
CA THR A 598 11.82 28.50 -28.12
C THR A 598 10.55 29.32 -27.93
N ASP A 599 10.67 30.53 -27.40
CA ASP A 599 9.50 31.42 -27.30
C ASP A 599 8.84 31.67 -28.66
N ILE A 600 7.53 31.89 -28.61
CA ILE A 600 6.69 32.15 -29.78
C ILE A 600 6.50 33.67 -29.88
N LYS A 601 6.76 34.24 -31.06
CA LYS A 601 6.55 35.67 -31.32
C LYS A 601 5.39 35.89 -32.29
N VAL A 602 4.70 37.01 -32.19
CA VAL A 602 3.57 37.36 -33.08
C VAL A 602 4.09 37.96 -34.38
N ASN A 603 3.55 37.52 -35.54
CA ASN A 603 3.90 38.11 -36.84
C ASN A 603 3.16 39.44 -37.08
N ASN A 604 1.84 39.48 -36.86
CA ASN A 604 1.00 40.66 -36.98
C ASN A 604 0.23 40.90 -35.67
N SER A 605 0.44 42.04 -35.01
CA SER A 605 -0.14 42.35 -33.70
C SER A 605 -1.66 42.40 -33.68
N ASP A 606 -2.30 42.62 -34.84
CA ASP A 606 -3.75 42.85 -34.95
C ASP A 606 -4.53 41.54 -35.20
N GLN A 607 -3.84 40.40 -35.25
CA GLN A 607 -4.44 39.09 -35.52
C GLN A 607 -4.12 38.11 -34.39
N ILE A 608 -5.05 37.20 -34.11
CA ILE A 608 -4.88 36.15 -33.10
C ILE A 608 -3.71 35.25 -33.50
N ALA A 609 -2.77 35.03 -32.57
CA ALA A 609 -1.56 34.26 -32.78
C ALA A 609 -1.51 33.09 -31.80
N TYR A 610 -1.41 31.86 -32.31
CA TYR A 610 -1.38 30.67 -31.46
C TYR A 610 -0.70 29.47 -32.11
N ARG A 611 -0.33 28.52 -31.23
CA ARG A 611 0.19 27.20 -31.58
C ARG A 611 -0.63 26.12 -30.89
N ASP A 612 -1.10 25.15 -31.67
CA ASP A 612 -1.83 23.98 -31.19
C ASP A 612 -0.97 22.72 -31.30
N VAL A 613 -0.80 22.03 -30.17
CA VAL A 613 -0.01 20.79 -30.10
C VAL A 613 -0.73 19.70 -29.33
N PHE A 614 -0.55 18.45 -29.78
CA PHE A 614 -0.79 17.28 -28.95
C PHE A 614 0.55 16.75 -28.42
N ILE A 615 0.59 16.42 -27.13
CA ILE A 615 1.69 15.68 -26.52
C ILE A 615 1.17 14.30 -26.12
N PHE A 616 1.72 13.26 -26.73
CA PHE A 616 1.42 11.87 -26.43
C PHE A 616 2.49 11.33 -25.51
N THR A 617 2.14 10.67 -24.42
CA THR A 617 3.10 10.03 -23.52
C THR A 617 2.82 8.54 -23.40
N SER A 618 3.87 7.75 -23.55
CA SER A 618 3.79 6.30 -23.36
C SER A 618 3.64 6.01 -21.88
N ILE A 619 2.61 5.26 -21.53
CA ILE A 619 2.54 4.60 -20.24
C ILE A 619 2.78 3.13 -20.54
N SER A 620 3.84 2.56 -19.99
CA SER A 620 4.34 1.23 -20.39
C SER A 620 3.31 0.11 -20.23
#